data_AF-A0A7X6R0U6-F1
#
_entry.id   AF-A0A7X6R0U6-F1
#
_cell.length_a   1.000
_cell.length_b   1.000
_cell.length_c   1.000
_cell.angle_alpha   90.00
_cell.angle_beta   90.00
_cell.angle_gamma   90.00
#
_symmetry.space_group_name_H-M   'P 1'
#
loop_
_entity.id
_entity.type
_entity.pdbx_description
1 polymer ?
#
loop_
_entity_poly.entity_id
_entity_poly.type
_entity_poly.pdbx_seq_one_letter_code
_entity_poly.pdbx_strand_id
1 'polypeptide(L)'
;MSPCGTHDDLVTGFLAEVARQDKATWRQLSEGPLRPSPERDDAVHALTAMPVPAPVRTAVADVASHAFTGLGLDLADFPGPLELLSVRSAIEAALFAIAGCDRLSRAHAETLLRPFADAGFASAATALDRVR
;
A
#
# COMPACT_ATOMS: atom_id res chain seq x y z
N MET A 1 12.56 -4.58 24.50
CA MET A 1 12.27 -5.18 23.18
C MET A 1 10.98 -4.61 22.70
N SER A 2 11.02 -3.73 21.69
CA SER A 2 9.81 -3.13 21.15
C SER A 2 9.00 -4.20 20.42
N PRO A 3 7.67 -4.25 20.54
CA PRO A 3 6.81 -5.22 19.84
C PRO A 3 6.80 -5.06 18.31
N CYS A 4 7.66 -4.20 17.74
CA CYS A 4 7.60 -3.75 16.34
C CYS A 4 8.63 -4.40 15.39
N GLY A 5 9.54 -5.25 15.88
CA GLY A 5 10.64 -5.81 15.06
C GLY A 5 10.22 -6.71 13.89
N THR A 6 8.93 -7.04 13.77
CA THR A 6 8.35 -7.88 12.70
C THR A 6 7.62 -7.10 11.59
N HIS A 7 7.45 -5.77 11.73
CA HIS A 7 6.83 -4.92 10.71
C HIS A 7 7.85 -4.28 9.79
N ASP A 8 9.04 -3.94 10.29
CA ASP A 8 10.13 -3.38 9.48
C ASP A 8 10.53 -4.34 8.35
N ASP A 9 10.53 -5.65 8.62
CA ASP A 9 10.77 -6.69 7.60
C ASP A 9 9.64 -6.76 6.56
N LEU A 10 8.37 -6.59 6.98
CA LEU A 10 7.24 -6.60 6.04
C LEU A 10 7.20 -5.34 5.18
N VAL A 11 7.49 -4.17 5.76
CA VAL A 11 7.60 -2.91 5.03
C VAL A 11 8.74 -2.99 4.03
N THR A 12 9.92 -3.46 4.46
CA THR A 12 11.09 -3.63 3.58
C THR A 12 10.81 -4.65 2.48
N GLY A 13 10.19 -5.78 2.82
CA GLY A 13 9.78 -6.81 1.86
C GLY A 13 8.80 -6.27 0.82
N PHE A 14 7.76 -5.55 1.27
CA PHE A 14 6.77 -4.95 0.39
C PHE A 14 7.39 -3.93 -0.56
N LEU A 15 8.28 -3.07 -0.07
CA LEU A 15 9.00 -2.10 -0.91
C LEU A 15 9.88 -2.80 -1.97
N ALA A 16 10.54 -3.89 -1.60
CA ALA A 16 11.33 -4.68 -2.52
C ALA A 16 10.45 -5.41 -3.56
N GLU A 17 9.24 -5.84 -3.19
CA GLU A 17 8.25 -6.42 -4.11
C GLU A 17 7.70 -5.35 -5.06
N VAL A 18 7.38 -4.16 -4.56
CA VAL A 18 6.95 -2.99 -5.36
C VAL A 18 7.99 -2.71 -6.45
N ALA A 19 9.26 -2.60 -6.08
CA ALA A 19 10.35 -2.29 -7.01
C ALA A 19 10.61 -3.37 -8.08
N ARG A 20 10.13 -4.60 -7.87
CA ARG A 20 10.30 -5.72 -8.82
C ARG A 20 9.15 -5.86 -9.82
N GLN A 21 8.01 -5.22 -9.57
CA GLN A 21 6.87 -5.34 -10.47
C GLN A 21 7.12 -4.59 -11.77
N ASP A 22 6.68 -5.19 -12.87
CA ASP A 22 6.73 -4.55 -14.18
C ASP A 22 5.57 -3.56 -14.39
N LYS A 23 5.69 -2.75 -15.44
CA LYS A 23 4.69 -1.74 -15.79
C LYS A 23 3.33 -2.35 -16.11
N ALA A 24 3.30 -3.56 -16.70
CA ALA A 24 2.07 -4.25 -17.04
C ALA A 24 1.27 -4.64 -15.79
N THR A 25 1.95 -5.08 -14.74
CA THR A 25 1.35 -5.39 -13.43
C THR A 25 0.73 -4.15 -12.81
N TRP A 26 1.45 -3.03 -12.80
CA TRP A 26 0.93 -1.77 -12.28
C TRP A 26 -0.29 -1.26 -13.06
N ARG A 27 -0.25 -1.41 -14.38
CA ARG A 27 -1.39 -1.09 -15.25
C ARG A 27 -2.60 -1.95 -14.90
N GLN A 28 -2.45 -3.27 -14.84
CA GLN A 28 -3.54 -4.19 -14.48
C GLN A 28 -4.14 -3.87 -13.10
N LEU A 29 -3.30 -3.61 -12.11
CA LEU A 29 -3.74 -3.22 -10.77
C LEU A 29 -4.54 -1.91 -10.79
N SER A 30 -4.05 -0.91 -11.52
CA SER A 30 -4.67 0.41 -11.61
C SER A 30 -6.02 0.42 -12.35
N GLU A 31 -6.17 -0.43 -13.38
CA GLU A 31 -7.39 -0.52 -14.19
C GLU A 31 -8.49 -1.37 -13.51
N GLY A 32 -8.13 -2.13 -12.47
CA GLY A 32 -9.04 -3.01 -11.74
C GLY A 32 -9.07 -2.72 -10.25
N PRO A 33 -8.35 -3.51 -9.43
CA PRO A 33 -8.53 -3.55 -7.98
C PRO A 33 -8.08 -2.30 -7.23
N LEU A 34 -7.33 -1.38 -7.86
CA LEU A 34 -6.93 -0.09 -7.26
C LEU A 34 -7.82 1.08 -7.70
N ARG A 35 -8.88 0.83 -8.46
CA ARG A 35 -9.82 1.90 -8.84
C ARG A 35 -10.47 2.51 -7.60
N PRO A 36 -10.74 3.83 -7.61
CA PRO A 36 -11.48 4.48 -6.54
C PRO A 36 -12.84 3.80 -6.33
N SER A 37 -13.17 3.55 -5.07
CA SER A 37 -14.48 3.03 -4.65
C SER A 37 -14.82 3.60 -3.26
N PRO A 38 -16.10 3.68 -2.89
CA PRO A 38 -16.49 4.15 -1.56
C PRO A 38 -15.84 3.36 -0.42
N GLU A 39 -15.69 2.04 -0.56
CA GLU A 39 -15.06 1.17 0.42
C GLU A 39 -13.56 1.45 0.54
N ARG A 40 -12.90 1.72 -0.58
CA ARG A 40 -11.48 2.08 -0.62
C ARG A 40 -11.26 3.45 -0.01
N ASP A 41 -12.10 4.42 -0.34
CA ASP A 41 -12.03 5.78 0.20
C ASP A 41 -12.23 5.76 1.72
N ASP A 42 -13.19 4.97 2.22
CA ASP A 42 -13.40 4.77 3.66
C ASP A 42 -12.18 4.12 4.34
N ALA A 43 -11.60 3.08 3.72
CA ALA A 43 -10.40 2.43 4.25
C ALA A 43 -9.17 3.37 4.27
N VAL A 44 -8.99 4.19 3.23
CA VAL A 44 -7.94 5.22 3.19
C VAL A 44 -8.20 6.29 4.23
N HIS A 45 -9.45 6.72 4.42
CA HIS A 45 -9.81 7.67 5.47
C HIS A 45 -9.50 7.13 6.86
N ALA A 46 -9.75 5.85 7.13
CA ALA A 46 -9.41 5.21 8.40
C ALA A 46 -7.91 5.32 8.75
N LEU A 47 -7.01 5.29 7.75
CA LEU A 47 -5.56 5.53 7.95
C LEU A 47 -5.25 6.91 8.52
N THR A 48 -6.06 7.92 8.18
CA THR A 48 -5.89 9.29 8.70
C THR A 48 -6.31 9.40 10.16
N ALA A 49 -7.30 8.61 10.57
CA ALA A 49 -7.79 8.54 11.94
C ALA A 49 -6.88 7.71 12.87
N MET A 50 -5.97 6.89 12.31
CA MET A 50 -5.02 6.13 13.11
C MET A 50 -4.10 7.07 13.93
N PRO A 51 -3.92 6.81 15.24
CA PRO A 51 -3.05 7.60 16.11
C PRO A 51 -1.57 7.26 15.84
N VAL A 52 -1.08 7.69 14.67
CA VAL A 52 0.33 7.60 14.26
C VAL A 52 0.98 8.96 14.48
N PRO A 53 2.11 9.05 15.21
CA PRO A 53 2.83 10.31 15.36
C PRO A 53 3.17 10.94 14.01
N ALA A 54 2.99 12.25 13.87
CA ALA A 54 3.23 12.96 12.61
C ALA A 54 4.60 12.67 11.97
N PRO A 55 5.73 12.57 12.71
CA PRO A 55 7.01 12.23 12.11
C PRO A 55 7.03 10.84 11.47
N VAL A 56 6.33 9.87 12.06
CA VAL A 56 6.20 8.51 11.49
C VAL A 56 5.35 8.55 10.23
N ARG A 57 4.27 9.34 10.23
CA ARG A 57 3.42 9.53 9.04
C ARG A 57 4.21 10.14 7.88
N THR A 58 5.00 11.17 8.14
CA THR A 58 5.88 11.77 7.12
C THR A 58 6.90 10.76 6.59
N ALA A 59 7.57 10.01 7.47
CA ALA A 59 8.56 9.02 7.04
C ALA A 59 7.96 7.94 6.13
N VAL A 60 6.75 7.44 6.43
CA VAL A 60 6.07 6.45 5.58
C VAL A 60 5.69 7.07 4.22
N ALA A 61 5.17 8.29 4.21
CA ALA A 61 4.81 8.99 2.97
C ALA A 61 6.04 9.25 2.08
N ASP A 62 7.17 9.66 2.67
CA ASP A 62 8.43 9.89 1.95
C ASP A 62 8.96 8.59 1.32
N VAL A 63 8.94 7.49 2.08
CA VAL A 63 9.37 6.17 1.58
C VAL A 63 8.43 5.67 0.48
N ALA A 64 7.12 5.83 0.63
CA ALA A 64 6.13 5.48 -0.40
C ALA A 64 6.36 6.28 -1.69
N SER A 65 6.59 7.59 -1.56
CA SER A 65 6.88 8.49 -2.66
C SER A 65 8.15 8.09 -3.40
N HIS A 66 9.22 7.78 -2.66
CA HIS A 66 10.49 7.31 -3.24
C HIS A 66 10.31 5.98 -3.97
N ALA A 67 9.58 5.02 -3.38
CA ALA A 67 9.30 3.75 -4.00
C ALA A 67 8.52 3.92 -5.32
N PHE A 68 7.49 4.76 -5.32
CA PHE A 68 6.71 5.07 -6.51
C PHE A 68 7.56 5.72 -7.61
N THR A 69 8.38 6.73 -7.27
CA THR A 69 9.30 7.37 -8.23
C THR A 69 10.29 6.36 -8.82
N GLY A 70 10.79 5.41 -8.01
CA GLY A 70 11.70 4.36 -8.44
C GLY A 70 11.11 3.41 -9.49
N LEU A 71 9.79 3.33 -9.64
CA LEU A 71 9.13 2.49 -10.65
C LEU A 71 9.32 3.01 -12.09
N GLY A 72 9.65 4.29 -12.26
CA GLY A 72 9.79 4.90 -13.60
C GLY A 72 8.49 4.86 -14.41
N LEU A 73 7.35 4.91 -13.72
CA LEU A 73 6.02 4.98 -14.32
C LEU A 73 5.74 6.39 -14.83
N ASP A 74 5.17 6.48 -16.02
CA ASP A 74 4.70 7.73 -16.61
C ASP A 74 3.23 7.64 -17.04
N LEU A 75 2.65 8.76 -17.48
CA LEU A 75 1.25 8.81 -17.92
C LEU A 75 0.97 7.95 -19.16
N ALA A 76 1.96 7.72 -20.02
CA ALA A 76 1.78 6.93 -21.24
C ALA A 76 1.66 5.43 -20.95
N ASP A 77 2.11 4.99 -19.77
CA ASP A 77 1.95 3.61 -19.30
C ASP A 77 0.49 3.27 -18.93
N PHE A 78 -0.39 4.28 -18.79
CA PHE A 78 -1.76 4.12 -18.30
C PHE A 78 -2.81 4.73 -19.25
N PRO A 79 -4.09 4.28 -19.14
CA PRO A 79 -5.20 4.89 -19.88
C PRO A 79 -5.46 6.36 -19.52
N GLY A 80 -5.10 6.78 -18.31
CA GLY A 80 -5.37 8.11 -17.80
C GLY A 80 -4.54 8.49 -16.57
N PRO A 81 -4.63 9.76 -16.14
CA PRO A 81 -3.86 10.26 -15.00
C PRO A 81 -4.35 9.73 -13.66
N LEU A 82 -5.62 9.27 -13.58
CA LEU A 82 -6.20 8.76 -12.33
C LEU A 82 -5.59 7.42 -11.95
N GLU A 83 -5.28 6.57 -12.93
CA GLU A 83 -4.68 5.26 -12.73
C GLU A 83 -3.28 5.38 -12.12
N LEU A 84 -2.46 6.32 -12.63
CA LEU A 84 -1.15 6.60 -12.08
C LEU A 84 -1.23 7.13 -10.63
N LEU A 85 -2.20 8.00 -10.35
CA LEU A 85 -2.44 8.50 -8.99
C LEU A 85 -2.95 7.39 -8.05
N SER A 86 -3.79 6.48 -8.54
CA SER A 86 -4.27 5.31 -7.81
C SER A 86 -3.12 4.40 -7.40
N VAL A 87 -2.13 4.17 -8.28
CA VAL A 87 -0.93 3.39 -7.93
C VAL A 87 -0.16 4.03 -6.78
N ARG A 88 0.14 5.33 -6.88
CA ARG A 88 0.84 6.07 -5.82
C ARG A 88 0.09 5.98 -4.49
N SER A 89 -1.21 6.31 -4.50
CA SER A 89 -2.06 6.28 -3.31
C SER A 89 -2.16 4.86 -2.72
N ALA A 90 -2.20 3.84 -3.57
CA ALA A 90 -2.25 2.45 -3.13
C ALA A 90 -0.98 1.98 -2.43
N ILE A 91 0.19 2.32 -2.96
CA ILE A 91 1.48 1.98 -2.34
C ILE A 91 1.57 2.62 -0.95
N GLU A 92 1.23 3.91 -0.85
CA GLU A 92 1.23 4.62 0.43
C GLU A 92 0.24 4.02 1.43
N ALA A 93 -1.00 3.76 1.01
CA ALA A 93 -2.02 3.18 1.87
C ALA A 93 -1.65 1.77 2.36
N ALA A 94 -1.08 0.94 1.49
CA ALA A 94 -0.60 -0.39 1.85
C ALA A 94 0.56 -0.33 2.86
N LEU A 95 1.51 0.58 2.68
CA LEU A 95 2.60 0.78 3.64
C LEU A 95 2.09 1.18 5.02
N PHE A 96 1.11 2.10 5.08
CA PHE A 96 0.47 2.47 6.34
C PHE A 96 -0.30 1.30 6.96
N ALA A 97 -0.99 0.49 6.15
CA ALA A 97 -1.71 -0.68 6.65
C ALA A 97 -0.74 -1.75 7.20
N ILE A 98 0.38 -2.00 6.52
CA ILE A 98 1.41 -2.95 6.98
C ILE A 98 2.10 -2.44 8.25
N ALA A 99 2.49 -1.16 8.29
CA ALA A 99 3.12 -0.55 9.47
C ALA A 99 2.15 -0.39 10.64
N GLY A 100 0.86 -0.25 10.34
CA GLY A 100 -0.22 -0.01 11.28
C GLY A 100 -0.89 -1.27 11.85
N CYS A 101 -0.72 -2.42 11.19
CA CYS A 101 -1.20 -3.75 11.54
C CYS A 101 -2.56 -3.79 12.26
N ASP A 102 -2.56 -3.87 13.60
CA ASP A 102 -3.72 -4.09 14.47
C ASP A 102 -4.58 -2.85 14.72
N ARG A 103 -4.17 -1.69 14.20
CA ARG A 103 -4.89 -0.42 14.37
C ARG A 103 -5.97 -0.19 13.32
N LEU A 104 -6.02 -0.99 12.27
CA LEU A 104 -7.10 -0.98 11.30
C LEU A 104 -8.11 -2.09 11.62
N SER A 105 -9.36 -1.84 11.26
CA SER A 105 -10.33 -2.93 11.20
C SER A 105 -9.87 -3.95 10.16
N ARG A 106 -10.22 -5.23 10.38
CA ARG A 106 -9.93 -6.28 9.40
C ARG A 106 -10.47 -5.97 8.02
N ALA A 107 -11.69 -5.42 7.94
CA ALA A 107 -12.29 -5.02 6.66
C ALA A 107 -11.45 -3.96 5.94
N HIS A 108 -10.96 -2.93 6.65
CA HIS A 108 -10.11 -1.90 6.06
C HIS A 108 -8.76 -2.45 5.61
N ALA A 109 -8.12 -3.30 6.42
CA ALA A 109 -6.87 -3.93 6.05
C ALA A 109 -7.04 -4.82 4.80
N GLU A 110 -8.12 -5.61 4.73
CA GLU A 110 -8.47 -6.41 3.55
C GLU A 110 -8.66 -5.55 2.31
N THR A 111 -9.41 -4.46 2.38
CA THR A 111 -9.61 -3.53 1.26
C THR A 111 -8.29 -2.94 0.75
N LEU A 112 -7.33 -2.65 1.63
CA LEU A 112 -6.08 -1.99 1.25
C LEU A 112 -5.00 -2.96 0.77
N LEU A 113 -4.94 -4.16 1.34
CA LEU A 113 -3.83 -5.11 1.12
C LEU A 113 -4.18 -6.28 0.19
N ARG A 114 -5.45 -6.68 0.09
CA ARG A 114 -5.87 -7.81 -0.75
C ARG A 114 -5.47 -7.64 -2.22
N PRO A 115 -5.60 -6.45 -2.85
CA PRO A 115 -5.13 -6.25 -4.23
C PRO A 115 -3.66 -6.63 -4.46
N PHE A 116 -2.80 -6.33 -3.48
CA PHE A 116 -1.39 -6.65 -3.56
C PHE A 116 -1.14 -8.14 -3.27
N ALA A 117 -1.80 -8.70 -2.26
CA ALA A 117 -1.70 -10.12 -1.95
C ALA A 117 -2.11 -10.99 -3.16
N ASP A 118 -3.21 -10.64 -3.82
CA ASP A 118 -3.71 -11.34 -5.01
C ASP A 118 -2.78 -11.18 -6.22
N ALA A 119 -2.01 -10.08 -6.27
CA ALA A 119 -0.96 -9.85 -7.26
C ALA A 119 0.39 -10.48 -6.88
N GLY A 120 0.45 -11.27 -5.80
CA GLY A 120 1.63 -12.05 -5.41
C GLY A 120 2.60 -11.34 -4.46
N PHE A 121 2.21 -10.23 -3.84
CA PHE A 121 3.01 -9.56 -2.81
C PHE A 121 2.92 -10.35 -1.49
N ALA A 122 3.95 -11.12 -1.18
CA ALA A 122 3.97 -11.99 -0.01
C ALA A 122 3.95 -11.20 1.30
N SER A 123 4.55 -10.00 1.31
CA SER A 123 4.50 -9.11 2.46
C SER A 123 3.07 -8.63 2.76
N ALA A 124 2.28 -8.33 1.73
CA ALA A 124 0.88 -7.93 1.90
C ALA A 124 0.01 -9.10 2.36
N ALA A 125 0.21 -10.30 1.80
CA ALA A 125 -0.49 -11.51 2.22
C ALA A 125 -0.19 -11.86 3.69
N THR A 126 1.09 -11.81 4.07
CA THR A 126 1.52 -12.07 5.46
C THR A 126 0.97 -11.02 6.42
N ALA A 127 0.89 -9.75 6.00
CA ALA A 127 0.28 -8.70 6.81
C ALA A 127 -1.21 -8.96 7.04
N LEU A 128 -1.95 -9.38 6.00
CA LEU A 128 -3.36 -9.75 6.14
C LEU A 128 -3.59 -10.90 7.13
N ASP A 129 -2.76 -11.94 7.10
CA ASP A 129 -2.88 -13.07 8.02
C ASP A 129 -2.65 -12.68 9.49
N ARG A 130 -1.98 -11.54 9.73
CA ARG A 130 -1.72 -11.01 11.08
C ARG A 130 -2.85 -10.12 11.60
N VAL A 131 -3.72 -9.62 10.73
CA VAL A 131 -4.90 -8.83 11.12
C VAL A 131 -5.99 -9.79 11.60
N ARG A 132 -6.16 -9.89 12.92
CA ARG A 132 -7.11 -10.79 13.57
C ARG A 132 -8.51 -10.19 13.67
#